data_AF-A0A350PKB2-F1
#
_entry.id   AF-A0A350PKB2-F1
#
_cell.length_a   1.000
_cell.length_b   1.000
_cell.length_c   1.000
_cell.angle_alpha   90.00
_cell.angle_beta   90.00
_cell.angle_gamma   90.00
#
_symmetry.space_group_name_H-M   'P 1'
#
loop_
_entity.id
_entity.type
_entity.pdbx_description
1 polymer ?
#
loop_
_entity_poly.entity_id
_entity_poly.type
_entity_poly.pdbx_seq_one_letter_code
_entity_poly.pdbx_strand_id
1 'polypeptide(L)'
;NSDPSSEYFDIVNAGTQIDSTNQTSSTTKLIQPLNWDRTHIVNGSMFYSGNNWGANVISRFSTGTPYTPQTDIPGVEIGVGASTRDLRNTSRLPTRLTVDLNAYKNITLPNSTKLELFLNIYNLLDSKVINNVYGDSGEATSPLPIN
;
A
#
# COMPACT_ATOMS: atom_id res chain seq x y z
N ASN A 1 29.50 -20.13 44.06
CA ASN A 1 29.79 -18.68 44.19
C ASN A 1 29.51 -18.09 42.82
N SER A 2 28.25 -17.73 42.56
CA SER A 2 27.83 -17.13 41.30
C SER A 2 28.46 -15.74 41.25
N ASP A 3 29.34 -15.51 40.29
CA ASP A 3 29.95 -14.20 40.07
C ASP A 3 28.85 -13.27 39.51
N PRO A 4 28.43 -12.24 40.25
CA PRO A 4 27.38 -11.33 39.81
C PRO A 4 27.69 -10.65 38.46
N SER A 5 28.97 -10.54 38.11
CA SER A 5 29.45 -9.99 36.84
C SER A 5 29.05 -10.87 35.65
N SER A 6 29.20 -12.19 35.80
CA SER A 6 28.88 -13.17 34.76
C SER A 6 27.38 -13.18 34.47
N GLU A 7 26.56 -13.18 35.52
CA GLU A 7 25.10 -13.17 35.37
C GLU A 7 24.60 -11.87 34.74
N TYR A 8 25.25 -10.73 35.03
CA TYR A 8 24.93 -9.46 34.37
C TYR A 8 25.14 -9.50 32.85
N PHE A 9 26.27 -10.03 32.39
CA PHE A 9 26.54 -10.12 30.94
C PHE A 9 25.64 -11.16 30.24
N ASP A 10 25.28 -12.24 30.91
CA ASP A 10 24.34 -13.23 30.36
C ASP A 10 22.92 -12.66 30.20
N ILE A 11 22.46 -11.84 31.14
CA ILE A 11 21.16 -11.14 31.06
C ILE A 11 21.17 -10.09 29.94
N VAL A 12 22.25 -9.31 29.80
CA VAL A 12 22.37 -8.31 28.72
C VAL A 12 22.41 -9.00 27.35
N ASN A 13 23.14 -10.10 27.22
CA ASN A 13 23.20 -10.87 25.97
C ASN A 13 21.87 -11.56 25.64
N ALA A 14 21.14 -12.06 26.65
CA ALA A 14 19.80 -12.62 26.47
C ALA A 14 18.78 -11.56 26.04
N GLY A 15 18.90 -10.31 26.52
CA GLY A 15 18.08 -9.18 26.08
C GLY A 15 18.35 -8.73 24.64
N THR A 16 19.51 -9.06 24.08
CA THR A 16 19.88 -8.76 22.68
C THR A 16 19.61 -9.89 21.69
N GLN A 17 19.37 -11.12 22.16
CA GLN A 17 18.98 -12.22 21.30
C GLN A 17 17.48 -12.12 20.99
N ILE A 18 17.18 -11.48 19.87
CA ILE A 18 15.88 -11.61 19.21
C ILE A 18 15.78 -13.06 18.74
N ASP A 19 15.09 -13.89 19.54
CA ASP A 19 14.62 -15.19 19.11
C ASP A 19 13.76 -14.99 17.84
N SER A 20 14.34 -15.35 16.70
CA SER A 20 13.71 -15.27 15.37
C SER A 20 12.62 -16.33 15.17
N THR A 21 12.33 -17.16 16.18
CA THR A 21 11.28 -18.17 16.15
C THR A 21 10.08 -17.90 17.07
N ASN A 22 10.15 -17.04 18.09
CA ASN A 22 8.98 -16.68 18.91
C ASN A 22 8.95 -15.20 19.31
N GLN A 23 8.20 -14.42 18.54
CA GLN A 23 7.80 -13.05 18.83
C GLN A 23 7.02 -12.96 20.16
N THR A 24 7.73 -12.84 21.28
CA THR A 24 7.14 -12.41 22.56
C THR A 24 7.62 -10.99 22.86
N SER A 25 6.92 -10.05 22.23
CA SER A 25 6.64 -8.68 22.67
C SER A 25 7.66 -8.05 23.63
N SER A 26 8.48 -7.15 23.09
CA SER A 26 8.98 -6.00 23.85
C SER A 26 7.84 -5.40 24.70
N THR A 27 8.13 -5.02 25.94
CA THR A 27 7.17 -4.46 26.93
C THR A 27 6.47 -3.18 26.47
N THR A 28 6.77 -2.70 25.26
CA THR A 28 5.96 -1.74 24.51
C THR A 28 5.31 -2.45 23.33
N LYS A 29 4.10 -2.99 23.52
CA LYS A 29 3.27 -3.50 22.42
C LYS A 29 2.79 -2.32 21.57
N LEU A 30 3.61 -1.92 20.59
CA LEU A 30 3.19 -0.96 19.57
C LEU A 30 2.17 -1.64 18.66
N ILE A 31 0.96 -1.08 18.57
CA ILE A 31 -0.05 -1.54 17.61
C ILE A 31 0.43 -1.11 16.22
N GLN A 32 0.98 -2.06 15.46
CA GLN A 32 1.35 -1.85 14.07
C GLN A 32 0.18 -2.20 13.14
N PRO A 33 -0.01 -1.45 12.04
CA PRO A 33 -1.06 -1.76 11.08
C PRO A 33 -0.70 -3.04 10.30
N LEU A 34 -1.71 -3.76 9.84
CA LEU A 34 -1.52 -4.95 9.01
C LEU A 34 -1.20 -4.52 7.57
N ASN A 35 -0.56 -5.40 6.79
CA ASN A 35 -0.16 -5.10 5.40
C ASN A 35 -1.35 -4.89 4.46
N TRP A 36 -2.55 -5.32 4.86
CA TRP A 36 -3.81 -5.07 4.17
C TRP A 36 -4.61 -3.91 4.75
N ASP A 37 -4.14 -3.30 5.84
CA ASP A 37 -4.82 -2.19 6.49
C ASP A 37 -4.87 -0.97 5.57
N ARG A 38 -6.04 -0.33 5.49
CA ARG A 38 -6.26 0.79 4.57
C ARG A 38 -7.23 1.77 5.19
N THR A 39 -6.73 2.99 5.40
CA THR A 39 -7.43 4.01 6.18
C THR A 39 -8.62 4.61 5.45
N HIS A 40 -8.52 4.83 4.13
CA HIS A 40 -9.63 5.36 3.33
C HIS A 40 -9.77 4.66 1.97
N ILE A 41 -11.02 4.32 1.64
CA ILE A 41 -11.44 3.85 0.32
C ILE A 41 -12.73 4.61 -0.01
N VAL A 42 -12.74 5.32 -1.12
CA VAL A 42 -13.90 6.07 -1.60
C VAL A 42 -14.16 5.66 -3.04
N ASN A 43 -15.30 5.04 -3.29
CA ASN A 43 -15.76 4.72 -4.63
C ASN A 43 -16.98 5.59 -4.95
N GLY A 44 -16.93 6.30 -6.06
CA GLY A 44 -18.03 7.11 -6.57
C GLY A 44 -18.49 6.59 -7.92
N SER A 45 -19.79 6.63 -8.16
CA SER A 45 -20.35 6.43 -9.49
C SER A 45 -21.37 7.53 -9.79
N MET A 46 -21.32 8.05 -11.00
CA MET A 46 -22.27 9.02 -11.50
C MET A 46 -22.77 8.56 -12.85
N PHE A 47 -24.08 8.37 -12.93
CA PHE A 47 -24.75 7.97 -14.16
C PHE A 47 -25.61 9.11 -14.69
N TYR A 48 -25.60 9.28 -16.01
CA TYR A 48 -26.47 10.23 -16.70
C TYR A 48 -26.99 9.59 -17.98
N SER A 49 -28.30 9.62 -18.19
CA SER A 49 -28.94 9.07 -19.38
C SER A 49 -29.92 10.04 -20.01
N GLY A 50 -30.01 9.95 -21.33
CA GLY A 50 -31.10 10.51 -22.12
C GLY A 50 -31.90 9.39 -22.80
N ASN A 51 -32.81 9.77 -23.70
CA ASN A 51 -33.74 8.85 -24.35
C ASN A 51 -33.06 7.70 -25.11
N ASN A 52 -31.86 7.94 -25.68
CA ASN A 52 -31.21 7.02 -26.61
C ASN A 52 -29.71 6.84 -26.30
N TRP A 53 -29.24 7.33 -25.16
CA TRP A 53 -27.82 7.27 -24.82
C TRP A 53 -27.66 7.38 -23.31
N GLY A 54 -26.52 6.94 -22.80
CA GLY A 54 -26.15 7.18 -21.42
C GLY A 54 -24.65 7.10 -21.22
N ALA A 55 -24.20 7.63 -20.09
CA ALA A 55 -22.83 7.61 -19.67
C ALA A 55 -22.75 7.36 -18.16
N ASN A 56 -21.72 6.65 -17.75
CA ASN A 56 -21.39 6.32 -16.38
C ASN A 56 -19.93 6.66 -16.12
N VAL A 57 -19.67 7.51 -15.14
CA VAL A 57 -18.33 7.79 -14.64
C VAL A 57 -18.16 7.06 -13.31
N ILE A 58 -17.08 6.28 -13.19
CA ILE A 58 -16.74 5.56 -11.97
C ILE A 58 -15.40 6.08 -11.48
N SER A 59 -15.37 6.67 -10.29
CA SER A 59 -14.14 7.08 -9.61
C SER A 59 -13.80 6.12 -8.47
N ARG A 60 -12.53 5.79 -8.33
CA ARG A 60 -12.01 4.94 -7.25
C ARG A 60 -10.79 5.61 -6.65
N PHE A 61 -10.93 6.03 -5.39
CA PHE A 61 -9.86 6.55 -4.58
C PHE A 61 -9.53 5.58 -3.45
N SER A 62 -8.25 5.33 -3.22
CA SER A 62 -7.83 4.53 -2.07
C SER A 62 -6.45 4.97 -1.58
N THR A 63 -6.28 5.04 -0.26
CA THR A 63 -4.96 5.24 0.34
C THR A 63 -4.12 3.99 0.15
N GLY A 64 -2.81 4.13 -0.07
CA GLY A 64 -1.95 2.95 -0.19
C GLY A 64 -1.81 2.22 1.14
N THR A 65 -1.62 0.91 1.07
CA THR A 65 -1.48 0.04 2.24
C THR A 65 -0.09 0.17 2.87
N PRO A 66 0.06 -0.15 4.16
CA PRO A 66 1.36 -0.25 4.80
C PRO A 66 2.24 -1.29 4.13
N TYR A 67 3.55 -1.03 4.12
CA TYR A 67 4.58 -1.99 3.75
C TYR A 67 5.79 -1.88 4.68
N THR A 68 6.56 -2.96 4.76
CA THR A 68 7.82 -3.02 5.52
C THR A 68 8.96 -2.56 4.62
N PRO A 69 9.59 -1.41 4.89
CA PRO A 69 10.79 -1.01 4.16
C PRO A 69 11.99 -1.91 4.49
N GLN A 70 12.99 -1.89 3.62
CA GLN A 70 14.30 -2.48 3.91
C GLN A 70 15.04 -1.61 4.94
N THR A 71 15.99 -2.22 5.64
CA THR A 71 16.67 -1.62 6.80
C THR A 71 17.68 -0.54 6.42
N ASP A 72 18.01 -0.44 5.13
CA ASP A 72 18.91 0.52 4.50
C ASP A 72 18.25 1.86 4.13
N ILE A 73 17.01 2.12 4.57
CA ILE A 73 16.39 3.44 4.44
C ILE A 73 17.19 4.50 5.20
N PRO A 74 17.54 5.64 4.56
CA PRO A 74 18.17 6.78 5.23
C PRO A 74 17.39 7.23 6.48
N GLY A 75 18.06 7.28 7.63
CA GLY A 75 17.46 7.71 8.90
C GLY A 75 17.03 6.59 9.85
N VAL A 76 17.28 5.31 9.50
CA VAL A 76 17.18 4.18 10.42
C VAL A 76 18.60 3.80 10.89
N GLU A 77 18.95 4.12 12.14
CA GLU A 77 20.20 3.63 12.74
C GLU A 77 20.06 2.13 13.08
N ILE A 78 21.05 1.33 12.65
CA ILE A 78 21.20 -0.07 13.06
C ILE A 78 22.57 -0.21 13.73
N GLY A 79 22.61 -0.60 14.99
CA GLY A 79 23.83 -0.73 15.77
C GLY A 79 23.56 -1.24 17.19
N VAL A 80 24.61 -1.58 17.93
CA VAL A 80 24.52 -2.20 19.28
C VAL A 80 23.88 -1.26 20.33
N GLY A 81 23.73 0.03 20.02
CA GLY A 81 22.95 1.01 20.81
C GLY A 81 21.67 1.51 20.12
N ALA A 82 21.36 1.03 18.91
CA ALA A 82 20.14 1.39 18.22
C ALA A 82 19.01 0.50 18.70
N SER A 83 17.92 1.09 19.19
CA SER A 83 16.67 0.38 19.41
C SER A 83 16.38 -0.44 18.15
N THR A 84 16.30 -1.76 18.25
CA THR A 84 15.87 -2.68 17.19
C THR A 84 14.44 -2.32 16.79
N ARG A 85 14.32 -1.27 15.99
CA ARG A 85 13.05 -0.68 15.63
C ARG A 85 12.38 -1.66 14.68
N ASP A 86 11.27 -2.20 15.14
CA ASP A 86 10.42 -3.02 14.31
C ASP A 86 9.87 -2.17 13.16
N LEU A 87 10.41 -2.39 11.95
CA LEU A 87 10.02 -1.69 10.72
C LEU A 87 8.77 -2.28 10.06
N ARG A 88 8.13 -3.29 10.66
CA ARG A 88 6.96 -3.93 10.05
C ARG A 88 5.87 -2.89 9.79
N ASN A 89 5.49 -2.77 8.52
CA ASN A 89 4.40 -1.89 8.08
C ASN A 89 4.54 -0.42 8.52
N THR A 90 5.78 0.09 8.64
CA THR A 90 6.03 1.48 9.07
C THR A 90 5.96 2.51 7.96
N SER A 91 6.00 2.09 6.69
CA SER A 91 5.85 2.96 5.51
C SER A 91 4.57 2.63 4.76
N ARG A 92 4.14 3.47 3.82
CA ARG A 92 2.89 3.31 3.06
C ARG A 92 3.10 3.44 1.57
N LEU A 93 2.42 2.60 0.80
CA LEU A 93 2.34 2.74 -0.65
C LEU A 93 1.69 4.07 -1.04
N PRO A 94 1.99 4.60 -2.24
CA PRO A 94 1.32 5.79 -2.75
C PRO A 94 -0.20 5.62 -2.87
N THR A 95 -0.93 6.71 -2.66
CA THR A 95 -2.39 6.74 -2.85
C THR A 95 -2.76 6.57 -4.33
N ARG A 96 -3.94 6.00 -4.58
CA ARG A 96 -4.39 5.66 -5.93
C ARG A 96 -5.71 6.35 -6.22
N LEU A 97 -5.80 6.97 -7.39
CA LEU A 97 -7.03 7.50 -7.96
C LEU A 97 -7.14 7.00 -9.40
N THR A 98 -8.26 6.37 -9.73
CA THR A 98 -8.62 6.04 -11.11
C THR A 98 -10.02 6.50 -11.42
N VAL A 99 -10.25 6.93 -12.66
CA VAL A 99 -11.55 7.33 -13.17
C VAL A 99 -11.80 6.59 -14.47
N ASP A 100 -12.91 5.87 -14.55
CA ASP A 100 -13.33 5.17 -15.75
C ASP A 100 -14.61 5.80 -16.31
N LEU A 101 -14.76 5.79 -17.63
CA LEU A 101 -15.95 6.25 -18.33
C LEU A 101 -16.52 5.08 -19.15
N ASN A 102 -17.81 4.84 -19.00
CA ASN A 102 -18.57 3.92 -19.84
C ASN A 102 -19.70 4.72 -20.48
N ALA A 103 -19.92 4.57 -21.78
CA ALA A 103 -20.99 5.24 -22.49
C ALA A 103 -21.65 4.30 -23.48
N TYR A 104 -22.93 4.53 -23.74
CA TYR A 104 -23.68 3.79 -24.75
C TYR A 104 -24.59 4.71 -25.55
N LYS A 105 -24.93 4.28 -26.76
CA LYS A 105 -25.90 4.94 -27.64
C LYS A 105 -26.72 3.91 -28.41
N ASN A 106 -28.04 4.02 -28.27
CA ASN A 106 -29.04 3.24 -28.96
C ASN A 106 -29.48 3.94 -30.25
N ILE A 107 -29.40 3.22 -31.36
CA ILE A 107 -29.78 3.67 -32.70
C ILE A 107 -30.90 2.75 -33.18
N THR A 108 -32.04 3.33 -33.56
CA THR A 108 -33.13 2.59 -34.23
C THR A 108 -32.96 2.74 -35.74
N LEU A 109 -32.77 1.63 -36.43
CA LEU A 109 -32.68 1.57 -37.89
C LEU A 109 -34.06 1.68 -38.54
N PRO A 110 -34.14 2.03 -39.84
CA PRO A 110 -35.42 2.18 -40.55
C PRO A 110 -36.33 0.94 -40.55
N ASN A 111 -35.74 -0.25 -40.40
CA ASN A 111 -36.45 -1.53 -40.31
C ASN A 111 -36.90 -1.89 -38.88
N SER A 112 -36.90 -0.92 -37.94
CA SER A 112 -37.17 -1.13 -36.51
C SER A 112 -36.16 -2.00 -35.76
N THR A 113 -35.01 -2.33 -36.36
CA THR A 113 -33.89 -2.96 -35.64
C THR A 113 -33.25 -1.97 -34.68
N LYS A 114 -32.94 -2.39 -33.46
CA LYS A 114 -32.21 -1.59 -32.47
C LYS A 114 -30.75 -2.02 -32.42
N LEU A 115 -29.84 -1.08 -32.52
CA LEU A 115 -28.40 -1.27 -32.39
C LEU A 115 -27.91 -0.47 -31.18
N GLU A 116 -27.14 -1.09 -30.29
CA GLU A 116 -26.46 -0.40 -29.20
C GLU A 116 -24.96 -0.33 -29.49
N LEU A 117 -24.42 0.89 -29.50
CA LEU A 117 -22.98 1.15 -29.55
C LEU A 117 -22.50 1.46 -28.14
N PHE A 118 -21.41 0.85 -27.70
CA PHE A 118 -20.80 1.11 -26.40
C PHE A 118 -19.36 1.60 -26.54
N LEU A 119 -18.91 2.37 -25.56
CA LEU A 119 -17.56 2.89 -25.43
C LEU A 119 -17.13 2.81 -23.97
N ASN A 120 -16.04 2.12 -23.70
CA ASN A 120 -15.47 2.01 -22.36
C ASN A 120 -14.03 2.55 -22.39
N ILE A 121 -13.75 3.55 -21.56
CA ILE A 121 -12.43 4.15 -21.38
C ILE A 121 -12.02 3.91 -19.93
N TYR A 122 -11.01 3.08 -19.75
CA TYR A 122 -10.41 2.83 -18.44
C TYR A 122 -9.28 3.81 -18.19
N ASN A 123 -9.12 4.25 -16.94
CA ASN A 123 -8.10 5.22 -16.55
C ASN A 123 -8.13 6.48 -17.43
N LEU A 124 -9.30 7.12 -17.52
CA LEU A 124 -9.58 8.30 -18.35
C LEU A 124 -8.57 9.44 -18.13
N LEU A 125 -8.04 9.58 -16.91
CA LEU A 125 -7.09 10.62 -16.52
C LEU A 125 -5.63 10.24 -16.76
N ASP A 126 -5.36 9.07 -17.34
CA ASP A 126 -4.01 8.52 -17.51
C ASP A 126 -3.17 8.53 -16.21
N SER A 127 -3.84 8.22 -15.09
CA SER A 127 -3.19 8.23 -13.78
C SER A 127 -2.24 7.05 -13.63
N LYS A 128 -1.01 7.30 -13.19
CA LYS A 128 -0.01 6.25 -12.93
C LYS A 128 -0.29 5.59 -11.57
N VAL A 129 -0.82 4.38 -11.61
CA VAL A 129 -1.11 3.61 -10.39
C VAL A 129 0.11 2.77 -9.99
N ILE A 130 0.69 3.09 -8.83
CA ILE A 130 1.84 2.37 -8.29
C ILE A 130 1.37 1.14 -7.51
N ASN A 131 1.71 -0.05 -7.99
CA ASN A 131 1.34 -1.31 -7.36
C ASN A 131 2.27 -1.76 -6.23
N ASN A 132 3.56 -1.45 -6.38
CA ASN A 132 4.62 -1.80 -5.45
C ASN A 132 5.73 -0.73 -5.52
N VAL A 133 6.55 -0.66 -4.48
CA VAL A 133 7.74 0.18 -4.41
C VAL A 133 8.96 -0.66 -4.03
N TYR A 134 10.15 -0.17 -4.35
CA TYR A 134 11.39 -0.74 -3.85
C TYR A 134 11.50 -0.50 -2.34
N GLY A 135 11.93 -1.50 -1.58
CA GLY A 135 11.89 -1.47 -0.12
C GLY A 135 12.92 -0.53 0.50
N ASP A 136 14.05 -0.36 -0.18
CA ASP A 136 15.20 0.47 0.18
C ASP A 136 14.99 1.95 -0.17
N SER A 137 14.39 2.26 -1.33
CA SER A 137 14.17 3.64 -1.76
C SER A 137 12.76 4.16 -1.46
N GLY A 138 11.77 3.28 -1.34
CA GLY A 138 10.36 3.64 -1.29
C GLY A 138 9.80 4.17 -2.62
N GLU A 139 10.61 4.18 -3.68
CA GLU A 139 10.21 4.65 -5.00
C GLU A 139 9.64 3.52 -5.86
N ALA A 140 8.81 3.87 -6.83
CA ALA A 140 8.26 2.90 -7.77
C ALA A 140 9.20 2.59 -8.94
N THR A 141 10.21 3.44 -9.17
CA THR A 141 10.99 3.44 -10.41
C THR A 141 12.40 2.87 -10.25
N SER A 142 13.03 3.01 -9.09
CA SER A 142 14.42 2.57 -8.89
C SER A 142 14.74 2.29 -7.42
N PRO A 143 15.62 1.31 -7.14
CA PRO A 143 16.20 1.11 -5.81
C PRO A 143 17.21 2.24 -5.48
N LEU A 144 17.73 2.25 -4.26
CA LEU A 144 18.82 3.15 -3.89
C LEU A 144 20.09 2.78 -4.67
N PRO A 145 20.92 3.76 -5.07
CA PRO A 145 22.23 3.47 -5.66
C PRO A 145 23.08 2.62 -4.70
N ILE A 146 23.68 1.56 -5.24
CA ILE A 146 24.72 0.81 -4.54
C ILE A 146 25.97 1.70 -4.42
N ASN A 147 26.39 1.97 -3.19
CA ASN A 147 27.63 2.69 -2.87
C ASN A 147 28.78 1.70 -2.63
#